data_AF-A0A7X5L8V7-F1
#
_entry.id   AF-A0A7X5L8V7-F1
#
_cell.length_a   1.000
_cell.length_b   1.000
_cell.length_c   1.000
_cell.angle_alpha   90.00
_cell.angle_beta   90.00
_cell.angle_gamma   90.00
#
_symmetry.space_group_name_H-M   'P 1'
#
loop_
_entity.id
_entity.type
_entity.pdbx_description
1 polymer ?
#
loop_
_entity_poly.entity_id
_entity_poly.type
_entity_poly.pdbx_seq_one_letter_code
_entity_poly.pdbx_strand_id
1 'polypeptide(L)'
;MTDLQAAQVKEMRLNGMGYRAIAEALGLSRDIVRNHCKAKGMGGYVEATVKNLQERAECSGICLCCGKEMQQAGTGRPRKFCSEKCRRQWWKAHPQEGNRKAPCTKKCECCGREFSFCRSRHPKYCSHDCYIRARFGRD
;
A
#
# COMPACT_ATOMS: atom_id res chain seq x y z
N MET A 1 -14.04 20.70 17.06
CA MET A 1 -12.81 19.88 17.24
C MET A 1 -11.75 20.80 17.79
N THR A 2 -11.24 20.51 18.98
CA THR A 2 -10.16 21.29 19.61
C THR A 2 -8.79 20.88 19.07
N ASP A 3 -7.75 21.67 19.31
CA ASP A 3 -6.38 21.34 18.87
C ASP A 3 -5.87 20.04 19.49
N LEU A 4 -6.23 19.78 20.76
CA LEU A 4 -5.93 18.52 21.43
C LEU A 4 -6.61 17.33 20.72
N GLN A 5 -7.90 17.45 20.41
CA GLN A 5 -8.63 16.42 19.67
C GLN A 5 -8.07 16.21 18.26
N ALA A 6 -7.63 17.28 17.59
CA ALA A 6 -7.01 17.19 16.28
C ALA A 6 -5.67 16.41 16.33
N ALA A 7 -4.85 16.64 17.35
CA ALA A 7 -3.63 15.88 17.57
C ALA A 7 -3.91 14.40 17.82
N GLN A 8 -4.90 14.10 18.67
CA GLN A 8 -5.32 12.72 18.97
C GLN A 8 -5.87 12.01 17.73
N VAL A 9 -6.70 12.67 16.91
CA VAL A 9 -7.18 12.10 15.64
C VAL A 9 -6.02 11.73 14.73
N LYS A 10 -5.00 12.60 14.62
CA LYS A 10 -3.82 12.35 13.79
C LYS A 10 -3.05 11.11 14.27
N GLU A 11 -2.79 11.02 15.57
CA GLU A 11 -2.10 9.87 16.17
C GLU A 11 -2.87 8.57 15.94
N MET A 12 -4.16 8.56 16.24
CA MET A 12 -4.98 7.36 16.06
C MET A 12 -5.09 6.93 14.58
N ARG A 13 -5.11 7.89 13.65
CA ARG A 13 -5.06 7.59 12.20
C ARG A 13 -3.72 6.98 11.79
N LEU A 14 -2.61 7.45 12.35
CA LEU A 14 -1.26 6.89 12.12
C LEU A 14 -1.14 5.46 12.67
N ASN A 15 -1.79 5.19 13.80
CA ASN A 15 -1.87 3.86 14.41
C ASN A 15 -2.84 2.91 13.70
N GLY A 16 -3.42 3.33 12.59
CA GLY A 16 -4.25 2.47 11.78
C GLY A 16 -5.72 2.38 12.21
N MET A 17 -6.24 3.36 12.97
CA MET A 17 -7.66 3.39 13.32
C MET A 17 -8.55 4.07 12.26
N GLY A 18 -9.75 3.52 12.10
CA GLY A 18 -10.80 4.04 11.22
C GLY A 18 -11.59 5.19 11.84
N TYR A 19 -12.29 5.96 11.01
CA TYR A 19 -13.04 7.15 11.47
C TYR A 19 -14.06 6.85 12.56
N ARG A 20 -14.71 5.67 12.52
CA ARG A 20 -15.72 5.27 13.51
C ARG A 20 -15.10 4.99 14.88
N ALA A 21 -14.01 4.22 14.93
CA ALA A 21 -13.30 3.92 16.17
C ALA A 21 -12.73 5.19 16.83
N ILE A 22 -12.19 6.10 16.03
CA ILE A 22 -11.66 7.39 16.52
C ILE A 22 -12.79 8.28 17.05
N ALA A 23 -13.92 8.31 16.36
CA ALA A 23 -15.09 9.07 16.78
C ALA A 23 -15.64 8.58 18.12
N GLU A 24 -15.77 7.26 18.29
CA GLU A 24 -16.18 6.62 19.55
C GLU A 24 -15.18 6.92 20.68
N ALA A 25 -13.87 6.80 20.44
CA ALA A 25 -12.84 7.05 21.44
C ALA A 25 -12.77 8.52 21.91
N LEU A 26 -13.07 9.48 21.02
CA LEU A 26 -12.97 10.91 21.32
C LEU A 26 -14.31 11.58 21.64
N GLY A 27 -15.42 10.82 21.63
CA GLY A 27 -16.77 11.36 21.83
C GLY A 27 -17.18 12.35 20.73
N LEU A 28 -16.70 12.14 19.50
CA LEU A 28 -16.96 13.00 18.35
C LEU A 28 -17.90 12.31 17.36
N SER A 29 -18.50 13.07 16.45
CA SER A 29 -19.19 12.46 15.31
C SER A 29 -18.17 11.94 14.30
N ARG A 30 -18.49 10.79 13.68
CA ARG A 30 -17.72 10.22 12.57
C ARG A 30 -17.46 11.25 11.46
N ASP A 31 -18.43 12.13 11.20
CA ASP A 31 -18.35 13.15 10.17
C ASP A 31 -17.38 14.27 10.50
N ILE A 32 -17.28 14.69 11.76
CA ILE A 32 -16.26 15.64 12.22
C ILE A 32 -14.86 15.08 11.99
N VAL A 33 -14.63 13.81 12.40
CA VAL A 33 -13.33 13.13 12.22
C VAL A 33 -12.99 12.97 10.73
N ARG A 34 -13.96 12.53 9.91
CA ARG A 34 -13.80 12.36 8.46
C ARG A 34 -13.45 13.69 7.77
N ASN A 35 -14.15 14.76 8.08
CA ASN A 35 -13.93 16.07 7.45
C ASN A 35 -12.57 16.64 7.85
N HIS A 36 -12.19 16.51 9.13
CA HIS A 36 -10.85 16.87 9.60
C HIS A 36 -9.75 16.09 8.86
N CYS A 37 -9.91 14.76 8.75
CA CYS A 37 -8.95 13.91 8.06
C CYS A 37 -8.86 14.26 6.56
N LYS A 38 -9.98 14.51 5.88
CA LYS A 38 -9.98 14.94 4.48
C LYS A 38 -9.25 16.27 4.29
N ALA A 39 -9.55 17.28 5.11
CA ALA A 39 -8.93 18.60 5.03
C ALA A 39 -7.41 18.56 5.25
N LYS A 40 -6.93 17.63 6.08
CA LYS A 40 -5.50 17.44 6.36
C LYS A 40 -4.83 16.37 5.47
N GLY A 41 -5.51 15.88 4.44
CA GLY A 41 -4.96 14.87 3.52
C GLY A 41 -4.79 13.46 4.10
N MET A 42 -5.40 13.19 5.26
CA MET A 42 -5.48 11.88 5.93
C MET A 42 -6.76 11.11 5.55
N GLY A 43 -7.40 11.48 4.44
CA GLY A 43 -8.58 10.81 3.91
C GLY A 43 -8.28 9.40 3.36
N GLY A 44 -9.33 8.63 3.09
CA GLY A 44 -9.23 7.28 2.50
C GLY A 44 -9.14 6.14 3.51
N TYR A 45 -8.88 4.94 2.99
CA TYR A 45 -8.79 3.70 3.77
C TYR A 45 -7.58 3.74 4.70
N VAL A 46 -7.74 3.19 5.90
CA VAL A 46 -6.79 3.39 7.00
C VAL A 46 -5.38 2.89 6.67
N GLU A 47 -5.25 1.68 6.16
CA GLU A 47 -3.96 1.11 5.73
C GLU A 47 -3.29 1.94 4.63
N ALA A 48 -4.09 2.48 3.71
CA ALA A 48 -3.58 3.36 2.66
C ALA A 48 -3.12 4.71 3.24
N THR A 49 -3.82 5.24 4.24
CA THR A 49 -3.43 6.48 4.94
C THR A 49 -2.13 6.30 5.72
N VAL A 50 -1.96 5.21 6.47
CA VAL A 50 -0.72 4.90 7.20
C VAL A 50 0.45 4.72 6.24
N LYS A 51 0.28 3.93 5.16
CA LYS A 51 1.30 3.79 4.11
C LYS A 51 1.63 5.11 3.42
N ASN A 52 0.63 5.92 3.07
CA ASN A 52 0.86 7.22 2.43
C ASN A 52 1.61 8.19 3.35
N LEU A 53 1.41 8.10 4.68
CA LEU A 53 2.11 8.92 5.66
C LEU A 53 3.54 8.43 5.93
N GLN A 54 3.77 7.12 6.01
CA GLN A 54 5.12 6.52 6.08
C GLN A 54 5.93 6.82 4.82
N GLU A 55 5.33 6.63 3.63
CA GLU A 55 5.98 6.99 2.36
C GLU A 55 6.26 8.50 2.25
N ARG A 56 5.47 9.35 2.92
CA ARG A 56 5.73 10.79 3.02
C ARG A 56 6.94 11.10 3.90
N ALA A 57 7.12 10.38 5.00
CA ALA A 57 8.27 10.55 5.88
C ALA A 57 9.60 10.13 5.21
N GLU A 58 9.55 9.16 4.29
CA GLU A 58 10.70 8.73 3.48
C GLU A 58 11.04 9.68 2.31
N CYS A 59 10.19 10.67 2.01
CA CYS A 59 10.37 11.60 0.88
C CYS A 59 11.04 12.91 1.31
N SER A 60 12.30 12.83 1.69
CA SER A 60 13.12 13.98 2.12
C SER A 60 13.54 14.88 0.95
N GLY A 61 12.63 15.39 0.11
CA GLY A 61 12.95 16.39 -0.94
C GLY A 61 14.06 16.01 -1.94
N ILE A 62 14.57 14.77 -1.89
CA ILE A 62 15.79 14.31 -2.53
C ILE A 62 15.44 13.12 -3.40
N CYS A 63 15.93 13.13 -4.63
CA CYS A 63 15.65 12.08 -5.60
C CYS A 63 16.31 10.78 -5.16
N LEU A 64 15.51 9.72 -4.97
CA LEU A 64 16.02 8.40 -4.60
C LEU A 64 17.00 7.79 -5.63
N CYS A 65 16.98 8.27 -6.88
CA CYS A 65 17.87 7.78 -7.93
C CYS A 65 19.20 8.52 -8.02
N CYS A 66 19.19 9.84 -7.88
CA CYS A 66 20.36 10.68 -8.22
C CYS A 66 20.78 11.64 -7.11
N GLY A 67 20.08 11.63 -5.96
CA GLY A 67 20.41 12.48 -4.82
C GLY A 67 20.11 13.97 -5.01
N LYS A 68 19.61 14.39 -6.18
CA LYS A 68 19.28 15.80 -6.42
C LYS A 68 18.06 16.24 -5.61
N GLU A 69 18.16 17.43 -5.05
CA GLU A 69 17.02 18.12 -4.48
C GLU A 69 15.93 18.35 -5.53
N MET A 70 14.68 18.25 -5.11
CA MET A 70 13.52 18.47 -5.94
C MET A 70 12.40 19.14 -5.15
N GLN A 71 11.72 20.05 -5.82
CA GLN A 71 10.53 20.69 -5.31
C GLN A 71 9.40 19.66 -5.18
N GLN A 72 8.86 19.54 -3.97
CA GLN A 72 7.67 18.74 -3.69
C GLN A 72 6.43 19.57 -4.04
N ALA A 73 5.40 18.93 -4.60
CA ALA A 73 4.13 19.60 -4.80
C ALA A 73 3.50 19.90 -3.43
N GLY A 74 3.00 21.13 -3.25
CA GLY A 74 2.34 21.54 -2.00
C GLY A 74 1.08 20.72 -1.67
N THR A 75 0.51 20.05 -2.68
CA THR A 75 -0.65 19.16 -2.55
C THR A 75 -0.40 17.85 -3.30
N GLY A 76 -1.00 16.77 -2.81
CA GLY A 76 -0.92 15.43 -3.42
C GLY A 76 0.18 14.52 -2.84
N ARG A 77 0.45 13.42 -3.55
CA ARG A 77 1.48 12.44 -3.17
C ARG A 77 2.87 13.01 -3.46
N PRO A 78 3.81 12.97 -2.50
CA PRO A 78 5.16 13.48 -2.72
C PRO A 78 5.86 12.70 -3.84
N ARG A 79 6.71 13.41 -4.58
CA ARG A 79 7.52 12.82 -5.64
C ARG A 79 8.73 12.15 -5.03
N LYS A 80 8.97 10.89 -5.41
CA LYS A 80 10.16 10.10 -5.06
C LYS A 80 11.34 10.32 -6.01
N PHE A 81 11.07 10.88 -7.20
CA PHE A 81 12.06 11.06 -8.27
C PHE A 81 11.94 12.43 -8.94
N CYS A 82 13.08 13.05 -9.24
CA CYS A 82 13.11 14.36 -9.90
C CYS A 82 12.62 14.30 -11.36
N SER A 83 12.72 13.14 -12.01
CA SER A 83 12.32 12.94 -13.41
C SER A 83 11.85 11.51 -13.69
N GLU A 84 11.14 11.33 -14.80
CA GLU A 84 10.74 10.02 -15.31
C GLU A 84 11.95 9.11 -15.58
N LYS A 85 13.06 9.69 -16.08
CA LYS A 85 14.31 8.99 -16.31
C LYS A 85 14.86 8.37 -15.02
N CYS A 86 14.93 9.18 -13.95
CA CYS A 86 15.35 8.73 -12.62
C CYS A 86 14.42 7.63 -12.05
N ARG A 87 13.11 7.77 -12.25
CA ARG A 87 12.15 6.73 -11.84
C ARG A 87 12.47 5.39 -12.50
N ARG A 88 12.60 5.36 -13.83
CA ARG A 88 12.87 4.11 -14.58
C ARG A 88 14.21 3.50 -14.20
N GLN A 89 15.26 4.31 -14.08
CA GLN A 89 16.60 3.85 -13.71
C GLN A 89 16.60 3.22 -12.32
N TRP A 90 15.96 3.86 -11.35
CA TRP A 90 15.90 3.32 -9.98
C TRP A 90 15.16 1.99 -9.92
N TRP A 91 14.00 1.86 -10.57
CA TRP A 91 13.25 0.60 -10.60
C TRP A 91 13.96 -0.51 -11.38
N LYS A 92 14.74 -0.16 -12.43
CA LYS A 92 15.61 -1.13 -13.12
C LYS A 92 16.71 -1.65 -12.19
N ALA A 93 17.28 -0.79 -11.35
CA ALA A 93 18.32 -1.16 -10.38
C ALA A 93 17.76 -1.85 -9.13
N HIS A 94 16.51 -1.57 -8.75
CA HIS A 94 15.86 -2.10 -7.55
C HIS A 94 14.57 -2.88 -7.87
N PRO A 95 14.65 -3.98 -8.65
CA PRO A 95 13.47 -4.77 -9.02
C PRO A 95 12.78 -5.41 -7.80
N GLN A 96 13.51 -5.68 -6.72
CA GLN A 96 12.98 -6.27 -5.48
C GLN A 96 12.02 -5.33 -4.74
N GLU A 97 12.26 -4.01 -4.78
CA GLU A 97 11.40 -3.01 -4.14
C GLU A 97 10.04 -2.89 -4.85
N GLY A 98 9.98 -3.20 -6.14
CA GLY A 98 8.74 -3.19 -6.92
C GLY A 98 7.89 -4.44 -6.69
N ASN A 99 8.51 -5.50 -6.17
CA ASN A 99 7.92 -6.83 -6.02
C ASN A 99 7.50 -7.15 -4.58
N ARG A 100 7.33 -6.13 -3.72
CA ARG A 100 6.82 -6.23 -2.33
C ARG A 100 5.36 -6.72 -2.21
N LYS A 101 4.83 -7.45 -3.18
CA LYS A 101 3.56 -8.17 -3.01
C LYS A 101 3.89 -9.51 -2.40
N ALA A 102 3.47 -9.71 -1.15
CA ALA A 102 3.60 -11.01 -0.48
C ALA A 102 3.03 -12.10 -1.41
N PRO A 103 3.81 -13.15 -1.72
CA PRO A 103 3.29 -14.27 -2.49
C PRO A 103 2.11 -14.88 -1.73
N CYS A 104 0.99 -15.06 -2.43
CA CYS A 104 -0.15 -15.79 -1.88
C CYS A 104 0.11 -17.29 -2.04
N THR A 105 -0.36 -18.10 -1.11
CA THR A 105 -0.28 -19.56 -1.18
C THR A 105 -1.65 -20.15 -1.48
N LYS A 106 -1.71 -21.25 -2.26
CA LYS A 106 -2.93 -22.05 -2.49
C LYS A 106 -2.53 -23.51 -2.68
N LYS A 107 -3.46 -24.44 -2.42
CA LYS A 107 -3.34 -25.86 -2.77
C LYS A 107 -3.68 -26.09 -4.24
N CYS A 108 -2.85 -26.87 -4.93
CA CYS A 108 -3.07 -27.31 -6.29
C CYS A 108 -4.30 -28.22 -6.38
N GLU A 109 -5.23 -27.93 -7.29
CA GLU A 109 -6.46 -28.72 -7.48
C GLU A 109 -6.18 -30.11 -8.10
N CYS A 110 -4.98 -30.35 -8.64
CA CYS A 110 -4.58 -31.64 -9.19
C CYS A 110 -3.84 -32.53 -8.18
N CYS A 111 -2.79 -32.00 -7.55
CA CYS A 111 -1.88 -32.80 -6.70
C CYS A 111 -1.96 -32.46 -5.20
N GLY A 112 -2.81 -31.51 -4.81
CA GLY A 112 -2.96 -31.08 -3.41
C GLY A 112 -1.78 -30.27 -2.84
N ARG A 113 -0.64 -30.19 -3.54
CA ARG A 113 0.56 -29.47 -3.08
C ARG A 113 0.30 -27.98 -2.91
N GLU A 114 0.78 -27.41 -1.82
CA GLU A 114 0.80 -25.96 -1.62
C GLU A 114 1.85 -25.29 -2.50
N PHE A 115 1.46 -24.20 -3.16
CA PHE A 115 2.36 -23.44 -4.02
C PHE A 115 2.10 -21.93 -3.90
N SER A 116 3.18 -21.17 -4.08
CA SER A 116 3.19 -19.71 -4.00
C SER A 116 2.94 -19.09 -5.36
N PHE A 117 2.13 -18.04 -5.42
CA PHE A 117 1.84 -17.30 -6.65
C PHE A 117 1.70 -15.80 -6.40
N CYS A 118 2.03 -15.01 -7.42
CA CYS A 118 1.79 -13.56 -7.40
C CYS A 118 0.29 -13.31 -7.49
N ARG A 119 -0.28 -12.54 -6.55
CA ARG A 119 -1.72 -12.24 -6.42
C ARG A 119 -2.44 -11.72 -7.67
N SER A 120 -1.70 -11.29 -8.71
CA SER A 120 -2.25 -10.88 -10.02
C SER A 120 -2.63 -12.06 -10.92
N ARG A 121 -2.10 -13.25 -10.67
CA ARG A 121 -2.48 -14.50 -11.35
C ARG A 121 -3.25 -15.31 -10.34
N HIS A 122 -4.41 -15.88 -10.69
CA HIS A 122 -5.17 -16.78 -9.81
C HIS A 122 -5.09 -18.23 -10.34
N PRO A 123 -3.90 -18.87 -10.30
CA PRO A 123 -3.72 -20.21 -10.85
C PRO A 123 -4.46 -21.27 -10.03
N LYS A 124 -4.98 -22.29 -10.72
CA LYS A 124 -5.59 -23.49 -10.12
C LYS A 124 -4.58 -24.61 -9.87
N TYR A 125 -3.48 -24.63 -10.62
CA TYR A 125 -2.50 -25.71 -10.65
C TYR A 125 -1.10 -25.18 -10.37
N CYS A 126 -0.29 -25.97 -9.66
CA CYS A 126 1.08 -25.60 -9.32
C CYS A 126 2.06 -25.67 -10.52
N SER A 127 1.70 -26.39 -11.57
CA SER A 127 2.52 -26.55 -12.79
C SER A 127 1.65 -26.80 -14.01
N HIS A 128 2.25 -26.64 -15.20
CA HIS A 128 1.61 -26.99 -16.46
C HIS A 128 1.26 -28.49 -16.54
N ASP A 129 2.11 -29.37 -15.99
CA ASP A 129 1.81 -30.80 -15.93
C ASP A 129 0.57 -31.11 -15.10
N CYS A 130 0.37 -30.41 -13.97
CA CYS A 130 -0.84 -30.54 -13.17
C CYS A 130 -2.08 -30.02 -13.91
N TYR A 131 -1.93 -29.00 -14.75
CA TYR A 131 -2.99 -28.56 -15.66
C TYR A 131 -3.34 -29.63 -16.69
N ILE A 132 -2.33 -30.23 -17.35
CA ILE A 132 -2.54 -31.29 -18.35
C ILE A 132 -3.21 -32.49 -17.70
N ARG A 133 -2.68 -32.97 -16.57
CA ARG A 133 -3.20 -34.14 -15.86
C ARG A 133 -4.63 -33.95 -15.39
N ALA A 134 -4.95 -32.80 -14.78
CA ALA A 134 -6.32 -32.53 -14.33
C ALA A 134 -7.32 -32.39 -15.48
N ARG A 135 -6.89 -31.95 -16.66
CA ARG A 135 -7.78 -31.68 -17.80
C ARG A 135 -7.89 -32.83 -18.80
N PHE A 136 -6.83 -33.59 -18.98
CA PHE A 136 -6.70 -34.62 -20.02
C PHE A 136 -6.28 -35.99 -19.48
N GLY A 137 -5.90 -36.11 -18.21
CA GLY A 137 -5.46 -37.38 -17.61
C GLY A 137 -6.60 -38.25 -17.11
N ARG A 138 -7.56 -38.58 -17.98
CA ARG A 138 -8.50 -39.69 -17.74
C ARG A 138 -8.14 -40.85 -18.64
N ASP A 139 -8.05 -42.03 -18.05
CA ASP A 139 -8.54 -43.28 -18.66
C ASP A 139 -10.01 -43.45 -18.26
#